data_AF-A0A139R4M6-F1
#
_entry.id   AF-A0A139R4M6-F1
#
_cell.length_a   1.000
_cell.length_b   1.000
_cell.length_c   1.000
_cell.angle_alpha   90.00
_cell.angle_beta   90.00
_cell.angle_gamma   90.00
#
_symmetry.space_group_name_H-M   'P 1'
#
loop_
_entity.id
_entity.type
_entity.pdbx_description
1 polymer ?
#
loop_
_entity_poly.entity_id
_entity_poly.type
_entity_poly.pdbx_seq_one_letter_code
_entity_poly.pdbx_strand_id
1 'polypeptide(L)'
;MLYSSSIKSRVADLHAAFADDSVDAILATIGGFNSNELLPYLDYDLIAKHPKIICGYSDSTAFLNAIFAKTGNLTYMGPSYSSFKMKEGQDYQSKAWLNAMTKSAYDLVPSQEWSSDPWV
;
A
#
# COMPACT_ATOMS: atom_id res chain seq x y z
N MET A 1 5.14 21.33 3.64
CA MET A 1 4.27 20.81 2.56
C MET A 1 4.76 19.43 2.21
N LEU A 2 3.87 18.44 2.10
CA LEU A 2 4.21 17.17 1.44
C LEU A 2 4.35 17.46 -0.05
N TYR A 3 5.57 17.42 -0.57
CA TYR A 3 5.84 17.58 -2.00
C TYR A 3 5.64 16.22 -2.67
N SER A 4 4.78 16.18 -3.70
CA SER A 4 4.61 14.99 -4.55
C SER A 4 5.59 15.04 -5.73
N SER A 5 5.75 13.93 -6.44
CA SER A 5 6.53 13.84 -7.67
C SER A 5 5.63 13.86 -8.91
N SER A 6 6.24 13.94 -10.10
CA SER A 6 5.48 13.97 -11.36
C SER A 6 4.64 12.69 -11.54
N ILE A 7 3.49 12.80 -12.21
CA ILE A 7 2.66 11.63 -12.58
C ILE A 7 3.51 10.60 -13.32
N LYS A 8 4.31 11.04 -14.29
CA LYS A 8 5.18 10.16 -15.10
C LYS A 8 6.14 9.34 -14.22
N SER A 9 6.78 9.97 -13.23
CA SER A 9 7.69 9.27 -12.32
C SER A 9 6.95 8.24 -11.46
N ARG A 10 5.83 8.63 -10.83
CA ARG A 10 5.04 7.74 -9.97
C ARG A 10 4.49 6.52 -10.72
N VAL A 11 3.99 6.74 -11.94
CA VAL A 11 3.52 5.65 -12.82
C VAL A 11 4.67 4.73 -13.21
N ALA A 12 5.82 5.28 -13.60
CA ALA A 12 6.98 4.49 -14.00
C ALA A 12 7.49 3.60 -12.86
N ASP A 13 7.62 4.13 -11.65
CA ASP A 13 8.06 3.37 -10.48
C ASP A 13 7.08 2.23 -10.14
N LEU A 14 5.77 2.51 -10.18
CA LEU A 14 4.75 1.50 -9.91
C LEU A 14 4.75 0.39 -10.96
N HIS A 15 4.83 0.75 -12.25
CA HIS A 15 4.89 -0.23 -13.34
C HIS A 15 6.17 -1.07 -13.27
N ALA A 16 7.33 -0.46 -12.95
CA ALA A 16 8.57 -1.18 -12.76
C ALA A 16 8.46 -2.22 -11.62
N ALA A 17 7.86 -1.84 -10.49
CA ALA A 17 7.67 -2.74 -9.36
C ALA A 17 6.72 -3.92 -9.69
N PHE A 18 5.68 -3.68 -10.49
CA PHE A 18 4.81 -4.77 -10.97
C PHE A 18 5.52 -5.68 -11.98
N ALA A 19 6.27 -5.12 -12.93
CA ALA A 19 6.96 -5.87 -13.98
C ALA A 19 8.17 -6.67 -13.48
N ASP A 20 8.77 -6.30 -12.35
CA ASP A 20 9.91 -7.02 -11.77
C ASP A 20 9.47 -8.27 -11.02
N ASP A 21 9.72 -9.45 -11.60
CA ASP A 21 9.36 -10.75 -11.02
C ASP A 21 10.12 -11.09 -9.73
N SER A 22 11.16 -10.32 -9.35
CA SER A 22 11.83 -10.46 -8.05
C SER A 22 11.13 -9.71 -6.90
N VAL A 23 10.13 -8.87 -7.22
CA VAL A 23 9.36 -8.12 -6.24
C VAL A 23 8.13 -8.89 -5.79
N ASP A 24 8.12 -9.34 -4.54
CA ASP A 24 6.99 -10.03 -3.91
C ASP A 24 5.90 -9.07 -3.37
N ALA A 25 6.29 -7.87 -2.95
CA ALA A 25 5.39 -6.90 -2.32
C ALA A 25 5.79 -5.45 -2.59
N ILE A 26 4.79 -4.59 -2.77
CA ILE A 26 4.91 -3.16 -3.01
C ILE A 26 4.28 -2.41 -1.83
N LEU A 27 5.05 -1.51 -1.19
CA LEU A 27 4.53 -0.62 -0.15
C LEU A 27 4.49 0.82 -0.66
N ALA A 28 3.34 1.48 -0.50
CA ALA A 28 3.29 2.93 -0.63
C ALA A 28 4.25 3.57 0.38
N THR A 29 4.97 4.62 -0.02
CA THR A 29 5.90 5.29 0.90
C THR A 29 5.15 5.93 2.07
N ILE A 30 4.11 6.70 1.76
CA ILE A 30 3.23 7.42 2.67
C ILE A 30 1.94 7.80 1.90
N GLY A 31 0.90 8.25 2.61
CA GLY A 31 -0.29 8.87 2.01
C GLY A 31 -0.02 10.25 1.38
N GLY A 32 -1.07 11.01 1.12
CA GLY A 32 -0.98 12.28 0.40
C GLY A 32 -2.35 12.80 0.01
N PHE A 33 -2.46 13.38 -1.18
CA PHE A 33 -3.72 13.96 -1.68
C PHE A 33 -3.92 13.79 -3.19
N ASN A 34 -3.02 13.10 -3.89
CA ASN A 34 -2.93 13.18 -5.35
C ASN A 34 -2.61 11.86 -6.04
N SER A 35 -2.78 10.72 -5.36
CA SER A 35 -2.63 9.41 -6.00
C SER A 35 -3.75 9.10 -7.01
N ASN A 36 -4.92 9.72 -6.88
CA ASN A 36 -6.01 9.60 -7.84
C ASN A 36 -5.64 10.18 -9.24
N GLU A 37 -4.66 11.08 -9.31
CA GLU A 37 -4.13 11.59 -10.59
C GLU A 37 -3.52 10.47 -11.44
N LEU A 38 -3.08 9.37 -10.83
CA LEU A 38 -2.40 8.27 -11.52
C LEU A 38 -3.38 7.36 -12.28
N LEU A 39 -4.65 7.32 -11.86
CA LEU A 39 -5.61 6.30 -12.30
C LEU A 39 -5.80 6.21 -13.83
N PRO A 40 -5.83 7.31 -14.60
CA PRO A 40 -5.94 7.25 -16.05
C PRO A 40 -4.67 6.74 -16.76
N TYR A 41 -3.54 6.67 -16.06
CA TYR A 41 -2.22 6.37 -16.61
C TYR A 41 -1.67 5.01 -16.18
N LEU A 42 -2.36 4.31 -15.28
CA LEU A 42 -1.98 2.96 -14.87
C LEU A 42 -2.26 1.97 -16.02
N ASP A 43 -1.27 1.15 -16.33
CA ASP A 43 -1.41 0.00 -17.22
C ASP A 43 -2.03 -1.16 -16.43
N TYR A 44 -3.36 -1.22 -16.42
CA TYR A 44 -4.08 -2.27 -15.70
C TYR A 44 -3.85 -3.67 -16.29
N ASP A 45 -3.52 -3.79 -17.58
CA ASP A 45 -3.23 -5.09 -18.19
C ASP A 45 -1.86 -5.61 -17.73
N LEU A 46 -0.86 -4.74 -17.61
CA LEU A 46 0.42 -5.06 -16.97
C LEU A 46 0.20 -5.53 -15.53
N ILE A 47 -0.55 -4.75 -14.75
CA ILE A 47 -0.81 -5.08 -13.34
C ILE A 47 -1.55 -6.42 -13.22
N ALA A 48 -2.56 -6.68 -14.05
CA ALA A 48 -3.31 -7.94 -14.05
C ALA A 48 -2.43 -9.17 -14.39
N LYS A 49 -1.41 -9.00 -15.23
CA LYS A 49 -0.47 -10.09 -15.60
C LYS A 49 0.56 -10.41 -14.53
N HIS A 50 0.85 -9.47 -13.62
CA HIS A 50 1.83 -9.64 -12.55
C HIS A 50 1.18 -9.44 -11.16
N PRO A 51 0.23 -10.31 -10.75
CA PRO A 51 -0.43 -10.17 -9.46
C PRO A 51 0.57 -10.33 -8.31
N LYS A 52 0.66 -9.31 -7.46
CA LYS A 52 1.50 -9.30 -6.25
C LYS A 52 0.91 -8.39 -5.18
N ILE A 53 1.44 -8.48 -3.97
CA ILE A 53 0.97 -7.67 -2.85
C ILE A 53 1.24 -6.19 -3.14
N ILE A 54 0.21 -5.35 -2.97
CA ILE A 54 0.36 -3.91 -2.89
C ILE A 54 -0.38 -3.38 -1.66
N CYS A 55 0.30 -2.58 -0.84
CA CYS A 55 -0.22 -2.13 0.45
C CYS A 55 0.04 -0.65 0.74
N GLY A 56 -0.94 -0.01 1.36
CA GLY A 56 -0.89 1.37 1.84
C GLY A 56 -2.22 1.76 2.48
N TYR A 57 -2.30 2.99 3.01
CA TYR A 57 -3.54 3.51 3.57
C TYR A 57 -3.68 5.02 3.33
N SER A 58 -4.79 5.61 3.81
CA SER A 58 -5.14 7.01 3.59
C SER A 58 -5.32 7.28 2.08
N ASP A 59 -4.59 8.22 1.48
CA ASP A 59 -4.71 8.54 0.05
C ASP A 59 -4.49 7.34 -0.88
N SER A 60 -3.68 6.36 -0.46
CA SER A 60 -3.45 5.12 -1.23
C SER A 60 -4.75 4.38 -1.58
N THR A 61 -5.83 4.62 -0.84
CA THR A 61 -7.18 4.10 -1.12
C THR A 61 -7.57 4.20 -2.58
N ALA A 62 -7.25 5.32 -3.25
CA ALA A 62 -7.67 5.56 -4.62
C ALA A 62 -7.09 4.52 -5.59
N PHE A 63 -5.76 4.32 -5.59
CA PHE A 63 -5.15 3.35 -6.50
C PHE A 63 -5.37 1.91 -6.06
N LEU A 64 -5.45 1.63 -4.76
CA LEU A 64 -5.70 0.26 -4.25
C LEU A 64 -7.07 -0.26 -4.73
N ASN A 65 -8.11 0.56 -4.62
CA ASN A 65 -9.44 0.20 -5.09
C ASN A 65 -9.54 0.16 -6.61
N ALA A 66 -8.90 1.12 -7.31
CA ALA A 66 -8.91 1.12 -8.77
C ALA A 66 -8.21 -0.12 -9.35
N ILE A 67 -7.06 -0.51 -8.80
CA ILE A 67 -6.35 -1.72 -9.21
C ILE A 67 -7.25 -2.95 -9.00
N PHE A 68 -7.83 -3.11 -7.81
CA PHE A 68 -8.73 -4.24 -7.54
C PHE A 68 -9.92 -4.26 -8.52
N ALA A 69 -10.61 -3.13 -8.69
CA ALA A 69 -11.78 -3.03 -9.55
C ALA A 69 -11.48 -3.30 -11.04
N LYS A 70 -10.28 -2.96 -11.51
CA LYS A 70 -9.89 -3.09 -12.91
C LYS A 70 -9.20 -4.40 -13.25
N THR A 71 -8.60 -5.08 -12.27
CA THR A 71 -7.74 -6.26 -12.51
C THR A 71 -8.19 -7.51 -11.76
N GLY A 72 -8.98 -7.37 -10.70
CA GLY A 72 -9.28 -8.46 -9.76
C GLY A 72 -8.14 -8.79 -8.79
N ASN A 73 -6.97 -8.14 -8.92
CA ASN A 73 -5.85 -8.34 -8.00
C ASN A 73 -6.20 -7.84 -6.60
N LEU A 74 -6.06 -8.70 -5.60
CA LEU A 74 -6.25 -8.31 -4.20
C LEU A 74 -5.23 -7.25 -3.80
N THR A 75 -5.71 -6.15 -3.24
CA THR A 75 -4.92 -5.05 -2.72
C THR A 75 -5.18 -4.90 -1.22
N TYR A 76 -4.24 -4.30 -0.48
CA TYR A 76 -4.26 -4.32 0.98
C TYR A 76 -4.29 -2.92 1.56
N MET A 77 -5.39 -2.59 2.25
CA MET A 77 -5.47 -1.42 3.10
C MET A 77 -4.69 -1.67 4.41
N GLY A 78 -3.53 -1.05 4.57
CA GLY A 78 -2.62 -1.35 5.67
C GLY A 78 -1.45 -0.37 5.80
N PRO A 79 -0.50 -0.61 6.71
CA PRO A 79 0.62 0.30 6.96
C PRO A 79 1.40 0.63 5.69
N SER A 80 1.68 1.91 5.50
CA SER A 80 2.64 2.37 4.48
C SER A 80 4.07 2.15 5.01
N TYR A 81 5.08 2.25 4.14
CA TYR A 81 6.48 2.13 4.56
C TYR A 81 6.81 3.03 5.75
N SER A 82 6.37 4.30 5.73
CA SER A 82 6.60 5.25 6.82
C SER A 82 5.98 4.80 8.16
N SER A 83 4.90 4.02 8.14
CA SER A 83 4.24 3.51 9.35
C SER A 83 5.12 2.54 10.14
N PHE A 84 6.06 1.87 9.47
CA PHE A 84 7.06 1.01 10.12
C PHE A 84 8.24 1.78 10.71
N LYS A 85 8.21 3.12 10.69
CA LYS A 85 9.23 3.96 11.32
C LYS A 85 8.84 4.45 12.72
N MET A 86 7.60 4.21 13.16
CA MET A 86 7.09 4.60 14.49
C MET A 86 7.89 3.91 15.61
N LYS A 87 8.37 4.60 16.65
CA LYS A 87 9.24 3.94 17.64
C LYS A 87 8.50 3.04 18.63
N GLU A 88 7.26 3.37 18.94
CA GLU A 88 6.45 2.73 19.96
C GLU A 88 5.12 2.24 19.35
N GLY A 89 4.42 1.30 20.00
CA GLY A 89 3.11 0.84 19.54
C GLY A 89 3.09 0.06 18.22
N GLN A 90 4.25 -0.37 17.69
CA GLN A 90 4.31 -1.09 16.41
C GLN A 90 3.78 -2.52 16.46
N ASP A 91 3.86 -3.20 17.61
CA ASP A 91 3.66 -4.65 17.68
C ASP A 91 2.32 -5.11 17.11
N TYR A 92 1.25 -4.38 17.42
CA TYR A 92 -0.08 -4.69 16.91
C TYR A 92 -0.13 -4.55 15.38
N GLN A 93 0.32 -3.40 14.86
CA GLN A 93 0.33 -3.11 13.42
C GLN A 93 1.16 -4.14 12.64
N SER A 94 2.40 -4.39 13.09
CA SER A 94 3.33 -5.28 12.40
C SER A 94 2.85 -6.73 12.42
N LYS A 95 2.30 -7.20 13.54
CA LYS A 95 1.73 -8.55 13.64
C LYS A 95 0.48 -8.72 12.78
N ALA A 96 -0.44 -7.75 12.81
CA ALA A 96 -1.65 -7.79 12.00
C ALA A 96 -1.34 -7.73 10.50
N TRP A 97 -0.41 -6.85 10.09
CA TRP A 97 0.06 -6.78 8.71
C TRP A 97 0.71 -8.09 8.27
N LEU A 98 1.63 -8.65 9.05
CA LEU A 98 2.28 -9.92 8.70
C LEU A 98 1.27 -11.06 8.58
N ASN A 99 0.28 -11.14 9.49
CA ASN A 99 -0.80 -12.12 9.38
C ASN A 99 -1.59 -11.93 8.07
N ALA A 100 -1.96 -10.69 7.72
CA ALA A 100 -2.70 -10.40 6.50
C ALA A 100 -1.92 -10.73 5.22
N MET A 101 -0.59 -10.57 5.23
CA MET A 101 0.27 -10.85 4.07
C MET A 101 0.58 -12.35 3.90
N THR A 102 0.57 -13.13 4.98
CA THR A 102 1.14 -14.50 4.97
C THR A 102 0.16 -15.61 5.31
N LYS A 103 -1.03 -15.28 5.82
CA LYS A 103 -2.05 -16.26 6.22
C LYS A 103 -3.28 -16.17 5.33
N SER A 104 -3.92 -17.31 5.09
CA SER A 104 -5.21 -17.38 4.40
C SER A 104 -6.40 -16.99 5.29
N ALA A 105 -6.24 -17.09 6.62
CA ALA A 105 -7.23 -16.66 7.61
C ALA A 105 -6.54 -16.35 8.94
N TYR A 106 -7.07 -15.37 9.67
CA TYR A 106 -6.64 -15.01 11.03
C TYR A 106 -7.74 -14.22 11.75
N ASP A 107 -7.75 -14.27 13.08
CA ASP A 107 -8.65 -13.45 13.89
C ASP A 107 -8.11 -12.02 14.01
N LEU A 108 -8.95 -11.05 13.66
CA LEU A 108 -8.66 -9.64 13.92
C LEU A 108 -9.20 -9.27 15.30
N VAL A 109 -8.30 -9.22 16.28
CA VAL A 109 -8.61 -8.84 17.66
C VAL A 109 -8.29 -7.35 17.85
N PRO A 110 -9.10 -6.56 18.58
CA PRO A 110 -8.78 -5.16 18.88
C PRO A 110 -7.43 -5.01 19.60
N SER A 111 -6.74 -3.89 19.35
CA SER A 111 -5.55 -3.54 20.14
C SER A 111 -5.95 -3.27 21.59
N GLN A 112 -5.06 -3.57 22.54
CA GLN A 112 -5.29 -3.25 23.96
C GLN A 112 -5.15 -1.75 24.24
N GLU A 113 -4.29 -1.07 23.46
CA GLU A 113 -4.00 0.34 23.56
C GLU A 113 -4.07 0.98 22.16
N TRP A 114 -4.31 2.30 22.11
CA TRP A 114 -4.32 3.09 20.89
C TRP A 114 -3.74 4.48 21.17
N SER A 115 -3.19 5.14 20.14
CA SER A 115 -2.64 6.48 20.25
C SER A 115 -2.98 7.37 19.04
N SER A 116 -2.84 8.68 19.22
CA SER A 116 -3.08 9.72 18.21
C SER A 116 -2.09 10.89 18.37
N ASP A 117 -0.81 10.58 18.50
CA ASP A 117 0.27 11.53 18.80
C ASP A 117 0.96 12.04 17.54
N PRO A 118 1.73 13.13 17.50
CA PRO A 118 2.60 13.41 16.36
C PRO A 118 3.86 12.53 16.44
N TRP A 119 3.77 11.31 15.92
CA TRP A 119 4.86 10.32 15.97
C TRP A 119 6.06 10.78 15.12
N VAL A 120 7.25 10.82 15.75
CA VAL A 120 8.56 11.14 15.12
C VAL A 120 9.46 9.93 14.96
#